data_AF-A0A2H0VEY3-F1
#
_entry.id   AF-A0A2H0VEY3-F1
#
_cell.length_a   1.000
_cell.length_b   1.000
_cell.length_c   1.000
_cell.angle_alpha   90.00
_cell.angle_beta   90.00
_cell.angle_gamma   90.00
#
_symmetry.space_group_name_H-M   'P 1'
#
loop_
_entity.id
_entity.type
_entity.pdbx_description
1 polymer ?
#
loop_
_entity_poly.entity_id
_entity_poly.type
_entity_poly.pdbx_seq_one_letter_code
_entity_poly.pdbx_strand_id
1 'polypeptide(L)'
;MGDFQTFVLGFIIGGLVVYSYMKKKTVMLAVPKEEGKKMILDHLEKHGRIANGEVQSIVNISDASATRYLDELEKEGKVKQVGDTGSGVYYIKIEPQ
;
A
#
# COMPACT_ATOMS: atom_id res chain seq x y z
N MET A 1 -50.68 19.14 11.20
CA MET A 1 -49.88 18.76 10.01
C MET A 1 -48.44 18.60 10.49
N GLY A 2 -48.13 17.45 11.10
CA GLY A 2 -46.86 17.19 11.74
C GLY A 2 -45.90 16.41 10.84
N ASP A 3 -44.76 17.02 10.58
CA ASP A 3 -43.41 16.45 10.67
C ASP A 3 -43.05 15.21 9.85
N PHE A 4 -43.61 15.06 8.64
CA PHE A 4 -43.03 14.15 7.65
C PHE A 4 -41.59 14.54 7.27
N GLN A 5 -41.25 15.83 7.36
CA GLN A 5 -39.92 16.35 7.03
C GLN A 5 -38.81 15.84 7.96
N THR A 6 -39.09 15.62 9.24
CA THR A 6 -38.12 15.13 10.23
C THR A 6 -37.71 13.68 9.95
N PHE A 7 -38.67 12.84 9.53
CA PHE A 7 -38.37 11.46 9.14
C PHE A 7 -37.52 11.41 7.86
N VAL A 8 -37.79 12.27 6.88
CA VAL A 8 -37.01 12.34 5.63
C VAL A 8 -35.55 12.74 5.90
N LEU A 9 -35.30 13.71 6.77
CA LEU A 9 -33.93 14.08 7.18
C LEU A 9 -33.22 12.94 7.92
N GLY A 10 -33.94 12.20 8.76
CA GLY A 10 -33.41 11.02 9.46
C GLY A 10 -32.97 9.91 8.52
N PHE A 11 -33.72 9.63 7.45
CA PHE A 11 -33.34 8.65 6.44
C PHE A 11 -32.13 9.10 5.59
N ILE A 12 -32.01 10.40 5.31
CA ILE A 12 -30.85 10.96 4.58
C ILE A 12 -29.57 10.83 5.42
N ILE A 13 -29.63 11.22 6.69
CA ILE A 13 -28.48 11.14 7.61
C ILE A 13 -28.13 9.67 7.89
N GLY A 14 -29.12 8.82 8.14
CA GLY A 14 -28.93 7.38 8.33
C GLY A 14 -28.34 6.70 7.11
N GLY A 15 -28.82 7.06 5.91
CA GLY A 15 -28.27 6.59 4.64
C GLY A 15 -26.82 7.00 4.42
N LEU A 16 -26.45 8.24 4.77
CA LEU A 16 -25.07 8.74 4.71
C LEU A 16 -24.12 8.00 5.67
N VAL A 17 -24.57 7.72 6.90
CA VAL A 17 -23.78 6.96 7.89
C VAL A 17 -23.55 5.52 7.43
N VAL A 18 -24.61 4.85 6.94
CA VAL A 18 -24.51 3.48 6.40
C VAL A 18 -23.64 3.46 5.13
N TYR A 19 -23.80 4.42 4.24
CA TYR A 19 -22.96 4.57 3.04
C TYR A 19 -21.47 4.74 3.39
N SER A 20 -21.17 5.58 4.38
CA SER A 20 -19.80 5.77 4.88
C SER A 20 -19.21 4.47 5.46
N TYR A 21 -20.03 3.69 6.17
CA TYR A 21 -19.59 2.41 6.75
C TYR A 21 -19.36 1.32 5.69
N MET A 22 -20.18 1.27 4.63
CA MET A 22 -20.03 0.29 3.55
C MET A 22 -18.80 0.54 2.66
N LYS A 23 -18.36 1.80 2.50
CA LYS A 23 -17.23 2.15 1.63
C LYS A 23 -15.87 1.62 2.11
N LYS A 24 -15.75 1.22 3.39
CA LYS A 24 -14.49 0.70 3.97
C LYS A 24 -14.13 -0.73 3.53
N LYS A 25 -15.00 -1.46 2.81
CA LYS A 25 -14.86 -2.93 2.64
C LYS A 25 -14.61 -3.41 1.20
N THR A 26 -14.42 -2.50 0.25
CA THR A 26 -14.22 -2.81 -1.17
C THR A 26 -13.14 -1.83 -1.61
N VAL A 27 -11.88 -2.23 -1.79
CA VAL A 27 -11.43 -3.24 -2.76
C VAL A 27 -10.08 -3.82 -2.29
N MET A 28 -9.87 -5.13 -2.42
CA MET A 28 -8.54 -5.67 -2.78
C MET A 28 -8.24 -5.16 -4.20
N LEU A 29 -8.06 -3.85 -4.36
CA LEU A 29 -7.66 -3.27 -5.64
C LEU A 29 -6.20 -3.66 -5.74
N ALA A 30 -5.87 -4.48 -6.74
CA ALA A 30 -4.48 -4.75 -7.07
C ALA A 30 -3.80 -3.38 -7.23
N VAL A 31 -2.92 -3.04 -6.28
CA VAL A 31 -2.14 -1.80 -6.36
C VAL A 31 -1.40 -1.87 -7.69
N PRO A 32 -1.57 -0.88 -8.59
CA PRO A 32 -0.79 -0.81 -9.81
C PRO A 32 0.69 -0.94 -9.46
N LYS A 33 1.40 -1.78 -10.21
CA LYS A 33 2.80 -2.11 -9.93
C LYS A 33 3.69 -0.87 -9.73
N GLU A 34 3.48 0.16 -10.53
CA GLU A 34 4.23 1.42 -10.43
C GLU A 34 3.94 2.18 -9.12
N GLU A 35 2.69 2.15 -8.64
CA GLU A 35 2.33 2.70 -7.33
C GLU A 35 2.98 1.88 -6.20
N GLY A 36 2.98 0.54 -6.32
CA GLY A 36 3.66 -0.33 -5.37
C GLY A 36 5.15 -0.04 -5.26
N LYS A 37 5.84 0.11 -6.41
CA LYS A 37 7.24 0.53 -6.47
C LYS A 37 7.48 1.89 -5.82
N LYS A 38 6.59 2.85 -6.05
CA LYS A 38 6.69 4.18 -5.43
C LYS A 38 6.58 4.09 -3.90
N MET A 39 5.64 3.31 -3.37
CA MET A 39 5.49 3.10 -1.92
C MET A 39 6.76 2.51 -1.29
N ILE A 40 7.44 1.59 -1.99
CA ILE A 40 8.72 1.01 -1.55
C ILE A 40 9.79 2.10 -1.46
N LEU A 41 9.92 2.96 -2.48
CA LEU A 41 10.88 4.06 -2.50
C LEU A 41 10.59 5.10 -1.41
N ASP A 42 9.33 5.48 -1.24
CA ASP A 42 8.89 6.41 -0.19
C ASP A 42 9.19 5.85 1.22
N HIS A 43 9.08 4.54 1.41
CA HIS A 43 9.45 3.88 2.66
C HIS A 43 10.97 3.90 2.87
N LEU A 44 11.73 3.58 1.83
CA LEU A 44 13.20 3.63 1.87
C LEU A 44 13.74 5.03 2.17
N GLU A 45 13.08 6.09 1.71
CA GLU A 45 13.45 7.47 2.07
C GLU A 45 13.29 7.77 3.55
N LYS A 46 12.32 7.14 4.22
CA LYS A 46 12.03 7.38 5.64
C LYS A 46 12.82 6.47 6.58
N HIS A 47 13.06 5.23 6.16
CA HIS A 47 13.59 4.17 7.03
C HIS A 47 14.98 3.67 6.61
N GLY A 48 15.45 4.03 5.41
CA GLY A 48 16.78 3.69 4.87
C GLY A 48 16.92 2.26 4.33
N ARG A 49 16.11 1.31 4.82
CA ARG A 49 16.10 -0.08 4.37
C ARG A 49 14.69 -0.67 4.32
N ILE A 50 14.52 -1.75 3.56
CA ILE A 50 13.27 -2.51 3.51
C ILE A 50 13.53 -3.99 3.24
N ALA A 51 12.83 -4.88 3.95
CA ALA A 51 12.83 -6.33 3.70
C ALA A 51 11.64 -6.76 2.83
N ASN A 52 11.73 -7.93 2.20
CA ASN A 52 10.64 -8.45 1.34
C ASN A 52 9.30 -8.58 2.10
N GLY A 53 9.32 -9.00 3.36
CA GLY A 53 8.13 -9.12 4.19
C GLY A 53 7.48 -7.77 4.52
N GLU A 54 8.27 -6.70 4.61
CA GLU A 54 7.77 -5.34 4.81
C GLU A 54 7.08 -4.85 3.53
N VAL A 55 7.65 -5.12 2.35
CA VAL A 55 7.00 -4.83 1.06
C VAL A 55 5.64 -5.52 0.94
N GLN A 56 5.56 -6.81 1.30
CA GLN A 56 4.29 -7.55 1.32
C GLN A 56 3.25 -6.86 2.19
N SER A 57 3.65 -6.36 3.36
CA SER A 57 2.77 -5.72 4.32
C SER A 57 2.34 -4.31 3.86
N ILE A 58 3.25 -3.53 3.28
CA ILE A 58 3.00 -2.15 2.85
C ILE A 58 2.14 -2.10 1.59
N VAL A 59 2.45 -2.95 0.61
CA VAL A 59 1.77 -2.98 -0.70
C VAL A 59 0.61 -3.98 -0.72
N ASN A 60 0.51 -4.84 0.29
CA ASN A 60 -0.48 -5.92 0.41
C ASN A 60 -0.45 -6.88 -0.79
N ILE A 61 0.74 -7.42 -1.07
CA ILE A 61 1.03 -8.32 -2.21
C ILE A 61 1.68 -9.62 -1.74
N SER A 62 1.71 -10.62 -2.63
CA SER A 62 2.40 -11.88 -2.36
C SER A 62 3.93 -11.71 -2.30
N ASP A 63 4.59 -12.62 -1.59
CA ASP A 63 6.06 -12.73 -1.52
C ASP A 63 6.72 -12.68 -2.90
N ALA A 64 6.25 -13.49 -3.84
CA ALA A 64 6.77 -13.50 -5.22
C ALA A 64 6.59 -12.16 -5.96
N SER A 65 5.51 -11.43 -5.68
CA SER A 65 5.28 -10.12 -6.27
C SER A 65 6.18 -9.06 -5.68
N ALA A 66 6.41 -9.12 -4.36
CA ALA A 66 7.34 -8.25 -3.65
C ALA A 66 8.78 -8.44 -4.15
N THR A 67 9.23 -9.70 -4.28
CA THR A 67 10.55 -10.03 -4.86
C THR A 67 10.66 -9.46 -6.27
N ARG A 68 9.65 -9.67 -7.12
CA ARG A 68 9.66 -9.12 -8.49
C ARG A 68 9.75 -7.58 -8.51
N TYR A 69 9.09 -6.88 -7.59
CA TYR A 69 9.14 -5.42 -7.55
C TYR A 69 10.52 -4.93 -7.12
N LEU A 70 11.12 -5.58 -6.12
CA LEU A 70 12.47 -5.28 -5.64
C LEU A 70 13.53 -5.58 -6.70
N ASP A 71 13.45 -6.73 -7.37
CA ASP A 71 14.34 -7.12 -8.48
C ASP A 71 14.32 -6.09 -9.62
N GLU A 72 13.14 -5.56 -9.94
CA GLU A 72 13.03 -4.54 -10.98
C GLU A 72 13.59 -3.19 -10.53
N LEU A 73 13.32 -2.77 -9.29
CA LEU A 73 13.93 -1.56 -8.74
C LEU A 73 15.46 -1.67 -8.68
N GLU A 74 15.98 -2.87 -8.44
CA GLU A 74 17.43 -3.13 -8.45
C GLU A 74 17.99 -3.08 -9.88
N LYS A 75 17.31 -3.69 -10.85
CA LYS A 75 17.67 -3.59 -12.28
C LYS A 75 17.60 -2.15 -12.81
N GLU A 76 16.66 -1.35 -12.30
CA GLU A 76 16.55 0.08 -12.58
C GLU A 76 17.61 0.92 -11.86
N GLY A 77 18.45 0.33 -11.00
CA GLY A 77 19.49 1.02 -10.24
C GLY A 77 18.95 1.93 -9.13
N LYS A 78 17.73 1.71 -8.66
CA LYS A 78 17.10 2.50 -7.59
C LYS A 78 17.36 1.94 -6.20
N VAL A 79 17.50 0.62 -6.09
CA VAL A 79 17.79 -0.08 -4.82
C VAL A 79 18.90 -1.11 -5.02
N LYS A 80 19.50 -1.56 -3.92
CA LYS A 80 20.49 -2.63 -3.90
C LYS A 80 20.16 -3.65 -2.83
N GLN A 81 20.22 -4.94 -3.15
CA GLN A 81 20.12 -6.00 -2.16
C GLN A 81 21.38 -6.03 -1.27
N VAL A 82 21.15 -6.18 0.03
CA VAL A 82 22.17 -6.41 1.05
C VAL A 82 21.85 -7.72 1.75
N GLY A 83 22.85 -8.62 1.76
CA GLY A 83 22.71 -9.99 2.26
C GLY A 83 22.36 -10.97 1.15
N ASP A 84 22.85 -12.21 1.28
CA ASP A 84 22.75 -13.23 0.24
C ASP A 84 21.46 -14.07 0.35
N THR A 85 21.13 -14.56 1.55
CA THR A 85 19.97 -15.45 1.78
C THR A 85 19.38 -15.30 3.18
N GLY A 86 18.09 -15.66 3.32
CA GLY A 86 17.40 -15.74 4.61
C GLY A 86 16.90 -14.42 5.17
N SER A 87 16.65 -14.39 6.49
CA SER A 87 16.06 -13.25 7.21
C SER A 87 16.95 -12.00 7.27
N GLY A 88 18.23 -12.13 6.91
CA GLY A 88 19.18 -11.02 6.84
C GLY A 88 19.13 -10.23 5.54
N VAL A 89 18.29 -10.61 4.57
CA VAL A 89 18.18 -9.93 3.27
C VAL A 89 17.30 -8.70 3.39
N TYR A 90 17.86 -7.54 3.01
CA TYR A 90 17.13 -6.28 2.92
C TYR A 90 17.66 -5.45 1.74
N TYR A 91 16.93 -4.42 1.37
CA TYR A 91 17.25 -3.53 0.26
C TYR A 91 17.46 -2.12 0.76
N ILE A 92 18.41 -1.39 0.17
CA ILE A 92 18.70 0.01 0.46
C ILE A 92 18.57 0.85 -0.82
N LYS A 93 18.23 2.14 -0.70
CA LYS A 93 18.19 3.06 -1.85
C LYS A 93 19.60 3.31 -2.36
N ILE A 94 19.79 3.28 -3.67
CA ILE A 94 21.01 3.77 -4.31
C ILE A 94 20.81 5.26 -4.58
N GLU A 95 21.72 6.10 -4.07
CA GLU A 95 21.72 7.51 -4.45
C GLU A 95 22.28 7.63 -5.87
N PRO A 96 21.56 8.30 -6.79
CA PRO A 96 22.13 8.61 -8.10
C PRO A 96 23.36 9.49 -7.91
N GLN A 97 24.48 9.08 -8.49
CA GLN A 97 25.72 9.87 -8.55
C GLN A 97 25.63 10.96 -9.61
#